data_AF-A0AB39ZBY5-F1
#
_entry.id   AF-A0AB39ZBY5-F1
#
_cell.length_a   1.000
_cell.length_b   1.000
_cell.length_c   1.000
_cell.angle_alpha   90.00
_cell.angle_beta   90.00
_cell.angle_gamma   90.00
#
_symmetry.space_group_name_H-M   'P 1'
#
loop_
_entity.id
_entity.type
_entity.pdbx_description
1 polymer ?
#
loop_
_entity_poly.entity_id
_entity_poly.type
_entity_poly.pdbx_seq_one_letter_code
_entity_poly.pdbx_strand_id
1 'polypeptide(L)'
;MNPTIFLGCLAVLSGCLLGGGNAQSDDEFATEKERLFQVYGDSTVDEATRYRNVADLVTFYDKYSSRLSLSPNLQERAQDLLRRYKEEESRAVTVDGVPAQGGFWLPLVKLLIVQLGVELASEGFKRAVAS
;
A
#
# COMPACT_ATOMS: atom_id res chain seq x y z
N MET A 1 -40.27 7.19 35.92
CA MET A 1 -39.05 6.84 35.15
C MET A 1 -39.44 5.80 34.12
N ASN A 2 -39.33 6.13 32.83
CA ASN A 2 -39.80 5.27 31.75
C ASN A 2 -38.60 4.48 31.18
N PRO A 3 -38.54 3.14 31.33
CA PRO A 3 -37.35 2.34 31.00
C PRO A 3 -37.04 2.23 29.50
N THR A 4 -37.95 2.71 28.65
CA THR A 4 -37.87 2.63 27.18
C THR A 4 -36.72 3.43 26.58
N ILE A 5 -36.30 4.52 27.25
CA ILE A 5 -35.21 5.38 26.78
C ILE A 5 -33.86 4.66 26.92
N PHE A 6 -33.72 3.78 27.91
CA PHE A 6 -32.45 3.09 28.18
C PHE A 6 -32.14 2.00 27.14
N LEU A 7 -33.17 1.35 26.59
CA LEU A 7 -33.00 0.34 25.53
C LEU A 7 -32.67 0.95 24.17
N GLY A 8 -33.16 2.17 23.88
CA GLY A 8 -32.85 2.89 22.64
C GLY A 8 -31.39 3.31 22.52
N CYS A 9 -30.80 3.84 23.60
CA CYS A 9 -29.38 4.22 23.59
C CYS A 9 -28.44 3.02 23.42
N LEU A 10 -28.82 1.84 23.92
CA LEU A 10 -27.99 0.64 23.81
C LEU A 10 -28.01 0.04 22.40
N ALA A 11 -29.14 0.18 21.68
CA ALA A 11 -29.26 -0.26 20.29
C ALA A 11 -28.46 0.62 19.31
N VAL A 12 -28.39 1.94 19.55
CA VAL A 12 -27.58 2.87 18.72
C VAL A 12 -26.09 2.61 18.89
N LEU A 13 -25.63 2.33 20.12
CA LEU A 13 -24.22 1.99 20.37
C LEU A 13 -23.84 0.63 19.75
N SER A 14 -24.76 -0.33 19.71
CA SER A 14 -24.52 -1.62 19.04
C SER A 14 -24.50 -1.51 17.51
N GLY A 15 -25.21 -0.54 16.92
CA GLY A 15 -25.21 -0.28 15.48
C GLY A 15 -23.91 0.36 14.97
N CYS A 16 -23.25 1.19 15.79
CA CYS A 16 -21.97 1.81 15.44
C CYS A 16 -20.78 0.83 15.48
N LEU A 17 -20.89 -0.27 16.23
CA LEU A 17 -19.83 -1.29 16.31
C LEU A 17 -19.87 -2.32 15.17
N LEU A 18 -21.00 -2.42 14.45
CA LEU A 18 -21.16 -3.37 13.34
C LEU A 18 -20.80 -2.77 11.96
N GLY A 19 -20.59 -1.45 11.87
CA GLY A 19 -20.17 -0.75 10.64
C GLY A 19 -18.66 -0.46 10.52
N GLY A 20 -17.87 -0.73 11.58
CA GLY A 20 -16.46 -0.30 11.66
C GLY A 20 -15.50 -1.05 10.73
N GLY A 21 -15.87 -2.22 10.22
CA GLY A 21 -14.95 -3.04 9.42
C GLY A 21 -14.59 -2.44 8.06
N ASN A 22 -15.55 -1.81 7.38
CA ASN A 22 -15.32 -1.23 6.05
C ASN A 22 -14.83 0.23 6.13
N ALA A 23 -15.44 1.05 6.99
CA ALA A 23 -15.06 2.47 7.12
C ALA A 23 -13.60 2.64 7.57
N GLN A 24 -13.14 1.84 8.54
CA GLN A 24 -11.73 1.87 8.97
C GLN A 24 -10.78 1.46 7.84
N SER A 25 -11.16 0.49 7.01
CA SER A 25 -10.36 0.05 5.86
C SER A 25 -10.33 1.07 4.72
N ASP A 26 -11.40 1.86 4.56
CA ASP A 26 -11.51 2.91 3.55
C ASP A 26 -10.68 4.14 3.93
N ASP A 27 -10.73 4.54 5.20
CA ASP A 27 -9.92 5.64 5.74
C ASP A 27 -8.43 5.29 5.71
N GLU A 28 -8.07 4.05 6.06
CA GLU A 28 -6.70 3.54 5.96
C GLU A 28 -6.21 3.51 4.49
N PHE A 29 -7.05 3.01 3.57
CA PHE A 29 -6.73 3.01 2.15
C PHE A 29 -6.49 4.42 1.61
N ALA A 30 -7.40 5.36 1.90
CA ALA A 30 -7.29 6.73 1.40
C ALA A 30 -6.06 7.45 1.95
N THR A 31 -5.79 7.27 3.25
CA THR A 31 -4.65 7.89 3.93
C THR A 31 -3.33 7.35 3.40
N GLU A 32 -3.18 6.03 3.30
CA GLU A 32 -1.92 5.43 2.85
C GLU A 32 -1.69 5.66 1.35
N LYS A 33 -2.76 5.65 0.55
CA LYS A 33 -2.71 6.02 -0.87
C LYS A 33 -2.18 7.43 -1.05
N GLU A 34 -2.72 8.39 -0.30
CA GLU A 34 -2.29 9.79 -0.37
C GLU A 34 -0.83 9.95 0.08
N ARG A 35 -0.44 9.32 1.19
CA ARG A 35 0.94 9.32 1.68
C ARG A 35 1.92 8.81 0.62
N LEU A 36 1.62 7.66 0.02
CA LEU A 36 2.48 7.07 -1.02
C LEU A 36 2.46 7.88 -2.31
N PHE A 37 1.33 8.49 -2.68
CA PHE A 37 1.29 9.41 -3.81
C PHE A 37 2.14 10.66 -3.59
N GLN A 38 2.22 11.19 -2.37
CA GLN A 38 3.14 12.30 -2.08
C GLN A 38 4.60 11.84 -2.22
N VAL A 39 4.95 10.65 -1.74
CA VAL A 39 6.32 10.12 -1.85
C VAL A 39 6.74 9.87 -3.31
N TYR A 40 5.89 9.25 -4.11
CA TYR A 40 6.24 8.81 -5.47
C TYR A 40 5.80 9.77 -6.58
N GLY A 41 4.82 10.62 -6.32
CA GLY A 41 4.24 11.56 -7.27
C GLY A 41 4.83 12.97 -7.20
N ASP A 42 5.42 13.36 -6.08
CA ASP A 42 6.08 14.67 -5.94
C ASP A 42 7.50 14.62 -6.51
N SER A 43 7.78 15.47 -7.50
CA SER A 43 9.07 15.57 -8.17
C SER A 43 10.19 16.14 -7.28
N THR A 44 9.84 16.76 -6.14
CA THR A 44 10.80 17.31 -5.16
C THR A 44 11.32 16.25 -4.19
N VAL A 45 10.66 15.09 -4.09
CA VAL A 45 11.09 13.98 -3.24
C VAL A 45 12.28 13.26 -3.88
N ASP A 46 13.36 13.12 -3.11
CA ASP A 46 14.58 12.48 -3.57
C ASP A 46 14.43 10.96 -3.73
N GLU A 47 15.30 10.38 -4.57
CA GLU A 47 15.27 8.96 -4.88
C GLU A 47 15.54 8.08 -3.65
N ALA A 48 16.37 8.52 -2.70
CA ALA A 48 16.64 7.76 -1.48
C ALA A 48 15.40 7.70 -0.56
N THR A 49 14.62 8.77 -0.49
CA THR A 49 13.32 8.76 0.21
C THR A 49 12.36 7.77 -0.44
N ARG A 50 12.22 7.78 -1.77
CA ARG A 50 11.38 6.79 -2.49
C ARG A 50 11.85 5.36 -2.29
N TYR A 51 13.17 5.15 -2.30
CA TYR A 51 13.79 3.84 -2.09
C TYR A 51 13.52 3.29 -0.69
N ARG A 52 13.54 4.14 0.34
CA ARG A 52 13.23 3.74 1.73
C ARG A 52 11.77 3.33 1.94
N ASN A 53 10.85 3.92 1.17
CA ASN A 53 9.41 3.63 1.27
C ASN A 53 8.97 2.43 0.39
N VAL A 54 9.89 1.72 -0.26
CA VAL A 54 9.54 0.57 -1.14
C VAL A 54 8.74 -0.50 -0.40
N ALA A 55 9.11 -0.82 0.84
CA ALA A 55 8.39 -1.82 1.64
C ALA A 55 6.94 -1.42 1.91
N ASP A 56 6.70 -0.11 2.14
CA ASP A 56 5.37 0.43 2.37
C ASP A 56 4.53 0.38 1.09
N LEU A 57 5.12 0.72 -0.07
CA LEU A 57 4.47 0.58 -1.37
C LEU A 57 4.10 -0.87 -1.67
N VAL A 58 5.01 -1.81 -1.37
CA VAL A 58 4.78 -3.26 -1.52
C VAL A 58 3.60 -3.71 -0.66
N THR A 59 3.58 -3.29 0.60
CA THR A 59 2.52 -3.62 1.56
C THR A 59 1.17 -3.04 1.15
N PHE A 60 1.15 -1.77 0.74
CA PHE A 60 -0.05 -1.10 0.25
C PHE A 60 -0.64 -1.80 -0.96
N TYR A 61 0.20 -2.13 -1.95
CA TYR A 61 -0.25 -2.83 -3.13
C TYR A 61 -0.78 -4.23 -2.80
N ASP A 62 -0.12 -4.98 -1.93
CA ASP A 62 -0.57 -6.31 -1.52
C ASP A 62 -1.97 -6.26 -0.90
N LYS A 63 -2.20 -5.26 -0.04
CA LYS A 63 -3.47 -5.08 0.67
C LYS A 63 -4.60 -4.53 -0.21
N TYR A 64 -4.28 -3.65 -1.15
CA TYR A 64 -5.28 -2.86 -1.87
C TYR A 64 -5.25 -2.98 -3.39
N SER A 65 -4.45 -3.89 -3.97
CA SER A 65 -4.32 -4.07 -5.42
C SER A 65 -5.67 -4.23 -6.14
N SER A 66 -6.63 -4.95 -5.55
CA SER A 66 -7.98 -5.14 -6.11
C SER A 66 -8.79 -3.84 -6.21
N ARG A 67 -8.46 -2.83 -5.40
CA ARG A 67 -9.08 -1.51 -5.39
C ARG A 67 -8.42 -0.53 -6.35
N LEU A 68 -7.19 -0.82 -6.79
CA LEU A 68 -6.46 0.02 -7.72
C LEU A 68 -6.95 -0.27 -9.15
N SER A 69 -7.57 0.72 -9.78
CA SER A 69 -7.95 0.62 -11.19
C SER A 69 -6.72 0.88 -12.09
N LEU A 70 -5.83 -0.09 -12.18
CA LEU A 70 -4.61 -0.02 -13.01
C LEU A 70 -4.88 -0.51 -14.43
N SER A 71 -4.02 -0.11 -15.38
CA SER A 71 -4.00 -0.77 -16.69
C SER A 71 -3.55 -2.24 -16.54
N PRO A 72 -4.04 -3.18 -17.37
CA PRO A 72 -3.66 -4.60 -17.25
C PRO A 72 -2.14 -4.82 -17.31
N ASN A 73 -1.45 -4.07 -18.17
CA ASN A 73 0.01 -4.12 -18.30
C ASN A 73 0.71 -3.66 -17.01
N LEU A 74 0.28 -2.54 -16.42
CA LEU A 74 0.85 -2.04 -15.18
C LEU A 74 0.57 -2.98 -14.00
N GLN A 75 -0.61 -3.60 -13.98
CA GLN A 75 -0.98 -4.58 -12.96
C GLN A 75 -0.10 -5.83 -13.02
N GLU A 76 0.09 -6.42 -14.21
CA GLU A 76 0.95 -7.60 -14.39
C GLU A 76 2.39 -7.30 -14.00
N ARG A 77 2.93 -6.15 -14.44
CA ARG A 77 4.30 -5.75 -14.13
C ARG A 77 4.49 -5.47 -12.64
N ALA A 78 3.50 -4.87 -11.98
CA ALA A 78 3.52 -4.68 -10.54
C ALA A 78 3.55 -6.03 -9.82
N GLN A 79 2.63 -6.95 -10.15
CA GLN A 79 2.60 -8.28 -9.54
C GLN A 79 3.93 -9.02 -9.69
N ASP A 80 4.56 -8.99 -10.87
CA ASP A 80 5.85 -9.63 -11.09
C ASP A 80 6.97 -9.01 -10.24
N LEU A 81 7.09 -7.68 -10.22
CA LEU A 81 8.12 -6.97 -9.45
C LEU A 81 7.95 -7.16 -7.94
N LEU A 82 6.72 -7.05 -7.44
CA LEU A 82 6.43 -7.27 -6.02
C LEU A 82 6.70 -8.71 -5.58
N ARG A 83 6.39 -9.69 -6.44
CA ARG A 83 6.72 -11.09 -6.18
C ARG A 83 8.23 -11.29 -6.07
N ARG A 84 9.01 -10.77 -7.02
CA ARG A 84 10.49 -10.83 -6.98
C ARG A 84 11.07 -10.13 -5.76
N TYR A 85 10.47 -9.02 -5.33
CA TYR A 85 10.88 -8.32 -4.11
C TYR A 85 10.72 -9.20 -2.88
N LYS A 86 9.54 -9.82 -2.71
CA LYS A 86 9.27 -10.72 -1.58
C LYS A 86 10.19 -11.94 -1.60
N GLU A 87 10.45 -12.49 -2.78
CA GLU A 87 11.41 -13.59 -2.97
C GLU A 87 12.82 -13.18 -2.51
N GLU A 88 13.36 -12.07 -3.01
CA GLU A 88 14.70 -11.60 -2.63
C GLU A 88 14.79 -11.13 -1.16
N GLU A 89 13.74 -10.51 -0.63
CA GLU A 89 13.65 -10.12 0.78
C GLU A 89 13.66 -11.35 1.71
N SER A 90 12.92 -12.41 1.35
CA SER A 90 12.93 -13.67 2.10
C SER A 90 14.29 -14.38 2.07
N ARG A 91 15.06 -14.20 0.99
CA ARG A 91 16.42 -14.75 0.84
C ARG A 91 17.49 -13.89 1.51
N ALA A 92 17.20 -12.62 1.78
CA ALA A 92 18.05 -11.75 2.57
C ALA A 92 17.98 -12.06 4.08
N VAL A 93 17.04 -12.91 4.53
CA VAL A 93 16.97 -13.40 5.90
C VAL A 93 18.27 -14.13 6.25
N THR A 94 18.80 -13.76 7.39
CA THR A 94 20.11 -14.19 7.87
C THR A 94 19.99 -15.57 8.51
N VAL A 95 20.76 -16.56 8.04
CA VAL A 95 20.92 -17.86 8.71
C VAL A 95 22.28 -17.83 9.40
N ASP A 96 22.30 -18.03 10.72
CA ASP A 96 23.53 -18.00 11.55
C ASP A 96 24.36 -16.71 11.45
N GLY A 97 23.71 -15.54 11.35
CA GLY A 97 24.40 -14.25 11.30
C GLY A 97 25.02 -13.91 9.94
N VAL A 98 24.90 -14.80 8.94
CA VAL A 98 25.34 -14.57 7.55
C VAL A 98 24.12 -14.51 6.62
N PRO A 99 24.02 -13.52 5.70
CA PRO A 99 22.99 -13.51 4.68
C PRO A 99 23.08 -14.79 3.87
N ALA A 100 21.98 -15.53 3.73
CA ALA A 100 21.92 -16.76 2.96
C ALA A 100 22.01 -16.46 1.45
N GLN A 101 23.17 -15.99 0.97
CA GLN A 101 23.54 -15.83 -0.44
C GLN A 101 22.35 -15.46 -1.36
N GLY A 102 21.69 -14.32 -1.12
CA GLY A 102 20.43 -14.04 -1.83
C GLY A 102 19.92 -12.60 -1.79
N GLY A 103 20.77 -11.63 -1.43
CA GLY A 103 20.39 -10.21 -1.37
C GLY A 103 21.01 -9.33 -2.46
N PHE A 104 21.77 -9.89 -3.42
CA PHE A 104 22.48 -9.11 -4.44
C PHE A 104 21.51 -8.34 -5.35
N TRP A 105 20.35 -8.93 -5.66
CA TRP A 105 19.37 -8.30 -6.55
C TRP A 105 18.37 -7.40 -5.82
N LEU A 106 18.25 -7.50 -4.49
CA LEU A 106 17.29 -6.71 -3.72
C LEU A 106 17.42 -5.20 -3.96
N PRO A 107 18.62 -4.59 -4.02
CA PRO A 107 18.74 -3.17 -4.38
C PRO A 107 18.23 -2.86 -5.79
N LEU A 108 18.50 -3.73 -6.76
CA LEU A 108 18.05 -3.55 -8.15
C LEU A 108 16.53 -3.68 -8.25
N VAL A 109 15.93 -4.66 -7.57
CA VAL A 109 14.48 -4.82 -7.51
C VAL A 109 13.82 -3.62 -6.83
N LYS A 110 14.41 -3.07 -5.76
CA LYS A 110 13.92 -1.85 -5.12
C LYS A 110 13.92 -0.65 -6.07
N LEU A 111 14.96 -0.47 -6.89
CA LEU A 111 14.99 0.59 -7.90
C LEU A 111 13.88 0.44 -8.96
N LEU A 112 13.61 -0.80 -9.40
CA LEU A 112 12.49 -1.06 -10.31
C LEU A 112 11.13 -0.76 -9.67
N ILE A 113 10.96 -1.05 -8.37
CA ILE A 113 9.74 -0.71 -7.64
C ILE A 113 9.61 0.82 -7.45
N VAL A 114 10.70 1.55 -7.27
CA VAL A 114 10.66 3.03 -7.26
C VAL A 114 10.11 3.57 -8.57
N GLN A 115 10.59 3.06 -9.71
CA GLN A 115 10.07 3.44 -11.02
C GLN A 115 8.58 3.09 -11.17
N LEU A 116 8.19 1.89 -10.72
CA LEU A 116 6.78 1.48 -10.69
C LEU A 116 5.92 2.43 -9.84
N GLY A 117 6.40 2.84 -8.67
CA GLY A 117 5.71 3.78 -7.79
C GLY A 117 5.48 5.14 -8.45
N VAL A 118 6.48 5.66 -9.16
CA VAL A 118 6.36 6.92 -9.92
C VAL A 118 5.33 6.79 -11.04
N GLU A 119 5.32 5.66 -11.74
CA GLU A 119 4.34 5.39 -12.81
C GLU A 119 2.92 5.22 -12.26
N LEU A 120 2.75 4.52 -11.14
CA LEU A 120 1.48 4.41 -10.41
C LEU A 120 0.94 5.78 -10.00
N ALA A 121 1.81 6.64 -9.45
CA ALA A 121 1.43 8.00 -9.10
C ALA A 121 1.04 8.83 -10.33
N SER A 122 1.78 8.67 -11.44
CA SER A 122 1.51 9.38 -12.70
C SER A 122 0.20 8.94 -13.37
N GLU A 123 -0.11 7.64 -13.39
CA GLU A 123 -1.41 7.15 -13.85
C GLU A 123 -2.55 7.59 -12.92
N GLY A 124 -2.29 7.63 -11.60
CA GLY A 124 -3.20 8.18 -10.60
C GLY A 124 -3.55 9.65 -10.86
N PHE A 125 -2.54 10.49 -11.14
CA PHE A 125 -2.73 11.90 -11.51
C PHE A 125 -3.57 12.05 -12.78
N LYS A 126 -3.29 11.26 -13.83
CA LYS A 126 -4.05 11.31 -15.08
C LYS A 126 -5.54 10.98 -14.88
N ARG A 127 -5.85 10.06 -13.96
CA ARG A 127 -7.25 9.72 -13.64
C ARG A 127 -7.91 10.75 -12.72
N ALA A 128 -7.17 11.37 -11.79
CA ALA A 128 -7.70 12.39 -10.89
C ALA A 128 -7.99 13.73 -11.59
N VAL A 129 -7.21 14.09 -12.62
CA VAL A 129 -7.41 15.32 -13.41
C VAL A 129 -8.54 15.18 -14.44
N ALA A 130 -9.00 13.96 -14.71
CA ALA A 130 -10.06 13.68 -15.68
C ALA A 130 -11.50 13.72 -15.08
N SER A 131 -11.68 14.26 -13.87
CA SER A 131 -12.99 14.38 -13.21
C SER A 131 -13.51 15.81 -13.13
#